data_AF-A0A359LLU6-F1
#
_entry.id   AF-A0A359LLU6-F1
#
_cell.length_a   1.000
_cell.length_b   1.000
_cell.length_c   1.000
_cell.angle_alpha   90.00
_cell.angle_beta   90.00
_cell.angle_gamma   90.00
#
_symmetry.space_group_name_H-M   'P 1'
#
loop_
_entity.id
_entity.type
_entity.pdbx_description
1 polymer ?
#
loop_
_entity_poly.entity_id
_entity_poly.type
_entity_poly.pdbx_seq_one_letter_code
_entity_poly.pdbx_strand_id
1 'polypeptide(L)'
;MMKYDFLFKRGRIVDPANNRDFVGNVDIKGDKVAEVAKEVYSYLAEQVIDISGKVIIPGIIDTHCHIAQPEGKGAGPEFDTCKQILGI
;
A
#
# COMPACT_ATOMS: atom_id res chain seq x y z
N MET A 1 11.55 23.57 5.63
CA MET A 1 11.56 22.09 5.68
C MET A 1 10.15 21.61 5.41
N MET A 2 9.95 20.67 4.48
CA MET A 2 8.62 20.10 4.21
C MET A 2 8.15 19.26 5.39
N LYS A 3 6.83 19.27 5.67
CA LYS A 3 6.22 18.51 6.77
C LYS A 3 6.19 17.01 6.46
N TYR A 4 5.94 16.66 5.20
CA TYR A 4 5.85 15.28 4.71
C TYR A 4 6.83 15.04 3.56
N ASP A 5 7.26 13.79 3.40
CA ASP A 5 8.11 13.38 2.28
C ASP A 5 7.22 13.00 1.08
N PHE A 6 6.13 12.27 1.33
CA PHE A 6 5.13 11.90 0.34
C PHE A 6 3.71 12.23 0.81
N LEU A 7 2.89 12.72 -0.11
CA LEU A 7 1.44 12.82 0.01
C LEU A 7 0.78 12.01 -1.12
N PHE A 8 0.04 10.97 -0.75
CA PHE A 8 -0.84 10.24 -1.66
C PHE A 8 -2.25 10.82 -1.53
N LYS A 9 -2.78 11.45 -2.58
CA LYS A 9 -4.05 12.17 -2.51
C LYS A 9 -5.18 11.53 -3.30
N ARG A 10 -6.41 11.74 -2.80
CA ARG A 10 -7.69 11.34 -3.41
C ARG A 10 -7.82 9.83 -3.67
N GLY A 11 -7.14 9.00 -2.89
CA GLY A 11 -7.28 7.55 -2.92
C GLY A 11 -8.44 7.09 -2.03
N ARG A 12 -9.10 5.98 -2.37
CA ARG A 12 -10.04 5.33 -1.45
C ARG A 12 -9.25 4.54 -0.41
N ILE A 13 -9.21 5.03 0.82
CA ILE A 13 -8.53 4.39 1.95
C ILE A 13 -9.47 3.33 2.52
N VAL A 14 -9.01 2.08 2.56
CA VAL A 14 -9.73 0.95 3.16
C VAL A 14 -8.85 0.36 4.27
N ASP A 15 -9.26 0.59 5.51
CA ASP A 15 -8.58 0.12 6.73
C ASP A 15 -9.63 -0.43 7.71
N PRO A 16 -9.93 -1.75 7.62
CA PRO A 16 -10.94 -2.39 8.46
C PRO A 16 -10.59 -2.39 9.95
N ALA A 17 -9.30 -2.45 10.29
CA ALA A 17 -8.85 -2.48 11.68
C ALA A 17 -9.22 -1.21 12.43
N ASN A 18 -9.28 -0.07 11.72
CA ASN A 18 -9.70 1.22 12.27
C ASN A 18 -11.09 1.66 11.79
N ASN A 19 -11.87 0.77 11.16
CA ASN A 19 -13.21 1.03 10.61
C ASN A 19 -13.25 2.25 9.66
N ARG A 20 -12.32 2.30 8.70
CA ARG A 20 -12.20 3.39 7.72
C ARG A 20 -12.45 2.86 6.31
N ASP A 21 -13.38 3.51 5.61
CA ASP A 21 -13.60 3.36 4.18
C ASP A 21 -14.06 4.71 3.61
N PHE A 22 -13.13 5.48 3.05
CA PHE A 22 -13.43 6.82 2.53
C PHE A 22 -12.38 7.27 1.50
N VAL A 23 -12.74 8.27 0.68
CA VAL A 23 -11.78 8.93 -0.21
C VAL A 23 -11.03 10.03 0.56
N GLY A 24 -9.70 9.99 0.54
CA GLY A 24 -8.87 10.96 1.23
C GLY A 24 -7.40 10.82 0.88
N ASN A 25 -6.57 11.23 1.83
CA ASN A 25 -5.12 11.39 1.69
C ASN A 25 -4.37 10.60 2.77
N VAL A 26 -3.19 10.12 2.40
CA VAL A 26 -2.22 9.50 3.32
C VAL A 26 -0.86 10.18 3.14
N ASP A 27 -0.33 10.71 4.23
CA ASP A 27 0.95 11.41 4.26
C ASP A 27 2.01 10.55 4.95
N ILE A 28 3.21 10.52 4.37
CA ILE A 28 4.35 9.74 4.86
C ILE A 28 5.48 10.68 5.28
N LYS A 29 6.09 10.40 6.42
CA LYS A 29 7.34 11.02 6.87
C LYS A 29 8.32 9.92 7.30
N GLY A 30 9.42 9.77 6.58
CA GLY A 30 10.37 8.69 6.76
C GLY A 30 9.70 7.32 6.59
N ASP A 31 9.76 6.51 7.64
CA ASP A 31 9.22 5.15 7.71
C ASP A 31 7.81 5.07 8.31
N LYS A 32 7.14 6.22 8.52
CA LYS A 32 5.84 6.28 9.20
C LYS A 32 4.77 6.97 8.38
N VAL A 33 3.55 6.47 8.55
CA VAL A 33 2.34 7.22 8.21
C VAL A 33 2.22 8.37 9.21
N ALA A 34 2.38 9.60 8.72
CA ALA A 34 2.33 10.80 9.52
C ALA A 34 0.89 11.27 9.76
N GLU A 35 0.04 11.16 8.73
CA GLU A 35 -1.35 11.60 8.79
C GLU A 35 -2.23 10.80 7.82
N VAL A 36 -3.50 10.62 8.20
CA VAL A 36 -4.56 10.06 7.35
C VAL A 36 -5.77 10.97 7.52
N ALA A 37 -6.13 11.71 6.47
CA ALA A 37 -7.17 12.74 6.55
C ALA A 37 -7.94 12.85 5.22
N LYS A 38 -9.10 13.52 5.24
CA LYS A 38 -9.89 13.73 4.01
C LYS A 38 -9.18 14.66 3.02
N GLU A 39 -8.55 15.71 3.54
CA GLU A 39 -7.79 16.67 2.75
C GLU A 39 -6.58 17.15 3.54
N VAL A 40 -5.48 17.42 2.82
CA VAL A 40 -4.23 17.95 3.34
C VAL A 40 -3.65 18.90 2.28
N TYR A 41 -3.05 20.00 2.73
CA TYR A 41 -2.46 20.97 1.83
C TYR A 41 -1.24 20.40 1.12
N SER A 42 -1.27 20.39 -0.21
CA SER A 42 -0.20 19.79 -1.03
C SER A 42 1.17 20.47 -0.86
N TYR A 43 1.22 21.74 -0.43
CA TYR A 43 2.49 22.44 -0.18
C TYR A 43 3.23 21.95 1.08
N LEU A 44 2.61 21.05 1.86
CA LEU A 44 3.23 20.46 3.04
C LEU A 44 4.12 19.25 2.73
N ALA A 45 3.99 18.65 1.53
CA ALA A 45 4.70 17.44 1.13
C ALA A 45 5.73 17.70 0.04
N GLU A 46 6.92 17.09 0.16
CA GLU A 46 7.98 17.17 -0.86
C GLU A 46 7.54 16.56 -2.19
N GLN A 47 6.84 15.43 -2.13
CA GLN A 47 6.28 14.76 -3.30
C GLN A 47 4.78 14.57 -3.14
N VAL A 48 4.02 14.87 -4.19
CA VAL A 48 2.57 14.74 -4.23
C VAL A 48 2.18 13.80 -5.36
N ILE A 49 1.49 12.72 -5.02
CA ILE A 49 1.09 11.66 -5.95
C ILE A 49 -0.43 11.57 -5.93
N ASP A 50 -1.03 11.73 -7.10
CA ASP A 50 -2.47 11.66 -7.29
C ASP A 50 -2.88 10.24 -7.67
N ILE A 51 -3.68 9.61 -6.82
CA ILE A 51 -4.09 8.21 -6.98
C ILE A 51 -5.62 8.11 -7.06
N SER A 52 -6.24 9.12 -7.67
CA SER A 52 -7.69 9.15 -7.92
C SER A 52 -8.17 7.88 -8.61
N GLY A 53 -9.25 7.29 -8.10
CA GLY A 53 -9.80 6.02 -8.62
C GLY A 53 -9.00 4.77 -8.24
N LYS A 54 -7.94 4.90 -7.42
CA LYS A 54 -7.20 3.78 -6.82
C LYS A 54 -7.58 3.59 -5.36
N VAL A 55 -7.17 2.45 -4.81
CA VAL A 55 -7.42 2.07 -3.42
C VAL A 55 -6.10 2.06 -2.66
N ILE A 56 -6.10 2.59 -1.43
CA ILE A 56 -5.00 2.48 -0.47
C ILE A 56 -5.43 1.46 0.59
N ILE A 57 -4.62 0.42 0.79
CA ILE A 57 -4.77 -0.57 1.85
C ILE A 57 -3.46 -0.69 2.61
N PRO A 58 -3.48 -1.16 3.87
CA PRO A 58 -2.28 -1.68 4.50
C PRO A 58 -1.61 -2.72 3.59
N GLY A 59 -0.28 -2.74 3.57
CA GLY A 59 0.47 -3.75 2.82
C GLY A 59 0.08 -5.16 3.26
N ILE A 60 -0.04 -6.07 2.28
CA ILE A 60 -0.39 -7.47 2.55
C ILE A 60 0.81 -8.16 3.22
N ILE A 61 0.55 -8.87 4.31
CA ILE A 61 1.53 -9.75 4.95
C ILE A 61 1.28 -11.15 4.44
N ASP A 62 2.22 -11.68 3.64
CA ASP A 62 2.24 -13.07 3.24
C ASP A 62 3.02 -13.89 4.29
N THR A 63 2.31 -14.75 5.02
CA THR A 63 2.90 -15.57 6.09
C THR A 63 3.50 -16.87 5.57
N HIS A 64 3.27 -17.22 4.31
CA HIS A 64 3.72 -18.48 3.75
C HIS A 64 3.92 -18.41 2.23
N CYS A 65 5.19 -18.30 1.84
CA CYS A 65 5.60 -18.25 0.45
C CYS A 65 6.76 -19.22 0.18
N HIS A 66 6.76 -19.79 -1.02
CA HIS A 66 7.87 -20.59 -1.55
C HIS A 66 8.64 -19.80 -2.61
N ILE A 67 9.65 -19.03 -2.19
CA ILE A 67 10.40 -18.12 -3.08
C ILE A 67 11.21 -18.86 -4.16
N ALA A 68 11.63 -20.11 -3.88
CA ALA A 68 12.44 -20.90 -4.79
C ALA A 68 12.13 -22.40 -4.64
N GLN A 69 10.96 -22.83 -5.12
CA GLN A 69 10.70 -24.26 -5.27
C GLN A 69 11.25 -24.71 -6.64
N PRO A 70 12.26 -25.59 -6.70
CA PRO A 70 12.62 -26.24 -7.95
C PRO A 70 11.44 -27.13 -8.37
N GLU A 71 11.04 -27.08 -9.65
CA GLU A 71 10.01 -27.95 -10.23
C GLU A 71 10.38 -29.44 -10.08
N GLY A 72 10.10 -30.01 -8.91
CA GLY A 72 10.40 -31.38 -8.52
C GLY A 72 9.13 -32.20 -8.32
N LYS A 73 9.13 -33.42 -8.84
CA LYS A 73 7.98 -34.34 -8.86
C LYS A 73 7.36 -34.50 -7.45
N GLY A 74 6.14 -33.97 -7.31
CA GLY A 74 5.36 -33.99 -6.06
C GLY A 74 4.54 -32.71 -5.83
N ALA A 75 4.87 -31.62 -6.53
CA ALA A 75 4.07 -30.41 -6.52
C ALA A 75 2.72 -30.67 -7.23
N GLY A 76 1.62 -30.55 -6.49
CA GLY A 76 0.30 -30.35 -7.10
C GLY A 76 0.27 -29.05 -7.92
N PRO A 77 -0.81 -28.72 -8.65
CA PRO A 77 -0.89 -27.48 -9.41
C PRO A 77 -0.64 -26.28 -8.46
N GLU A 78 0.53 -25.67 -8.59
CA GLU A 78 0.99 -24.57 -7.75
C GLU A 78 0.11 -23.34 -7.95
N PHE A 79 -0.70 -23.02 -6.95
CA PHE A 79 -1.19 -21.66 -6.72
C PHE A 79 -0.17 -20.93 -5.85
N ASP A 80 1.03 -20.68 -6.39
CA ASP A 80 2.05 -19.90 -5.68
C ASP A 80 1.66 -18.41 -5.72
N THR A 81 0.83 -18.00 -4.75
CA THR A 81 0.35 -16.63 -4.55
C THR A 81 1.48 -15.61 -4.43
N CYS A 82 2.68 -16.06 -4.05
CA CYS A 82 3.85 -15.20 -3.91
C CYS A 82 4.29 -14.60 -5.24
N LYS A 83 4.10 -15.32 -6.36
CA LYS A 83 4.37 -14.80 -7.72
C LYS A 83 3.39 -13.70 -8.15
N GLN A 84 2.18 -13.64 -7.57
CA GLN A 84 1.19 -12.61 -7.92
C GLN A 84 1.43 -11.27 -7.19
N ILE A 85 1.98 -11.30 -5.96
CA ILE A 85 2.31 -10.07 -5.22
C ILE A 85 3.56 -9.39 -5.80
N LEU A 86 4.49 -10.18 -6.36
CA LEU A 86 5.71 -9.70 -7.02
C LEU A 86 5.51 -9.24 -8.47
N GLY A 87 4.26 -9.06 -8.94
CA GLY A 87 3.92 -8.59 -10.29
C GLY A 87 4.23 -7.10 -10.55
N ILE A 88 5.41 -6.65 -10.12
CA ILE A 88 6.11 -5.45 -10.59
C ILE A 88 7.27 -5.88 -11.48
#